data_AF-A0A067CCV5-F1
#
_entry.id   AF-A0A067CCV5-F1
#
_cell.length_a   1.000
_cell.length_b   1.000
_cell.length_c   1.000
_cell.angle_alpha   90.00
_cell.angle_beta   90.00
_cell.angle_gamma   90.00
#
_symmetry.space_group_name_H-M   'P 1'
#
loop_
_entity.id
_entity.type
_entity.pdbx_description
1 polymer ?
#
loop_
_entity_poly.entity_id
_entity_poly.type
_entity_poly.pdbx_seq_one_letter_code
_entity_poly.pdbx_strand_id
1 'polypeptide(L)'
;MTKHDASVQKNNFKKVKLHKKKRMEAKNQKKVFVMQNGSKKTVGRPAASKKKVRRDTKRAQKNAKYEQEQLLKSGLITQEDIDKLAQEQNDMEDAADAEE
;
A
#
# COMPACT_ATOMS: atom_id res chain seq x y z
N MET A 1 23.43 53.08 11.84
CA MET A 1 22.67 51.93 12.38
C MET A 1 22.58 52.09 13.88
N THR A 2 21.37 51.98 14.45
CA THR A 2 21.22 52.03 15.90
C THR A 2 21.81 50.75 16.52
N LYS A 3 22.18 50.78 17.81
CA LYS A 3 22.65 49.58 18.54
C LYS A 3 21.63 48.43 18.47
N HIS A 4 20.35 48.75 18.32
CA HIS A 4 19.24 47.81 18.17
C HIS A 4 19.25 47.10 16.80
N ASP A 5 19.54 47.82 15.71
CA ASP A 5 19.58 47.23 14.37
C ASP A 5 20.72 46.21 14.24
N ALA A 6 21.87 46.51 14.85
CA ALA A 6 23.04 45.63 14.85
C ALA A 6 22.80 44.33 15.66
N SER A 7 22.00 44.39 16.73
CA SER A 7 21.68 43.21 17.55
C SER A 7 20.68 42.28 16.86
N VAL A 8 19.67 42.85 16.17
CA VAL A 8 18.69 42.10 15.37
C VAL A 8 19.38 41.34 14.23
N GLN A 9 20.30 41.99 13.50
CA GLN A 9 21.06 41.33 12.43
C GLN A 9 21.93 40.19 12.95
N LYS A 10 22.64 40.37 14.09
CA LYS A 10 23.45 39.32 14.72
C LYS A 10 22.60 38.12 15.17
N ASN A 11 21.44 38.37 15.78
CA ASN A 11 20.54 37.31 16.22
C ASN A 11 19.91 36.55 15.06
N ASN A 12 19.54 37.24 13.98
CA ASN A 12 19.06 36.61 12.75
C ASN A 12 20.13 35.72 12.11
N PHE A 13 21.38 36.17 12.06
CA PHE A 13 22.49 35.37 11.56
C PHE A 13 22.73 34.11 12.41
N LYS A 14 22.65 34.22 13.74
CA LYS A 14 22.72 33.06 14.66
C LYS A 14 21.59 32.07 14.40
N LYS A 15 20.36 32.56 14.21
CA LYS A 15 19.18 31.74 13.89
C LYS A 15 19.37 30.98 12.57
N VAL A 16 19.83 31.65 11.51
CA VAL A 16 20.10 31.03 10.22
C VAL A 16 21.19 29.95 10.32
N LYS A 17 22.28 30.23 11.04
CA LYS A 17 23.35 29.23 11.31
C LYS A 17 22.80 28.00 12.04
N LEU A 18 21.97 28.21 13.06
CA LEU A 18 21.33 27.13 13.81
C LEU A 18 20.44 26.27 12.89
N HIS A 19 19.60 26.89 12.05
CA HIS A 19 18.77 26.15 11.10
C HIS A 19 19.60 25.38 10.08
N LYS A 20 20.72 25.95 9.59
CA LYS A 20 21.64 25.24 8.69
C LYS A 20 22.23 24.00 9.40
N LYS A 21 22.67 24.13 10.65
CA LYS A 21 23.16 23.00 11.47
C LYS A 21 22.11 21.90 11.62
N LYS A 22 20.89 22.27 12.06
CA LYS A 22 19.77 21.32 12.23
C LYS A 22 19.39 20.61 10.92
N ARG A 23 19.38 21.32 9.79
CA ARG A 23 19.12 20.73 8.47
C ARG A 23 20.19 19.71 8.08
N MET A 24 21.45 19.98 8.37
CA MET A 24 22.55 19.04 8.08
C MET A 24 22.48 17.80 8.98
N GLU A 25 22.13 17.95 10.25
CA GLU A 25 21.92 16.83 11.17
C GLU A 25 20.82 15.88 10.69
N ALA A 26 19.67 16.41 10.28
CA ALA A 26 18.59 15.61 9.70
C ALA A 26 18.99 14.91 8.40
N LYS A 27 19.84 15.54 7.56
CA LYS A 27 20.40 14.89 6.36
C LYS A 27 21.35 13.76 6.73
N ASN A 28 22.20 13.96 7.75
CA ASN A 28 23.13 12.93 8.22
C ASN A 28 22.39 11.74 8.84
N GLN A 29 21.38 11.99 9.67
CA GLN A 29 20.51 10.92 10.21
C GLN A 29 19.85 10.12 9.09
N LYS A 30 19.33 10.79 8.05
CA LYS A 30 18.78 10.11 6.86
C LYS A 30 19.83 9.27 6.12
N LYS A 31 21.07 9.77 5.99
CA LYS A 31 22.17 9.01 5.37
C LYS A 31 22.53 7.77 6.18
N VAL A 32 22.70 7.90 7.51
CA VAL A 32 23.00 6.78 8.41
C VAL A 32 21.87 5.75 8.36
N PHE A 33 20.62 6.19 8.42
CA PHE A 33 19.45 5.30 8.29
C PHE A 33 19.46 4.52 6.96
N VAL A 34 19.79 5.18 5.84
CA VAL A 34 19.88 4.53 4.52
C VAL A 34 21.05 3.55 4.45
N MET A 35 22.20 3.87 5.07
CA MET A 35 23.35 2.95 5.16
C MET A 35 23.02 1.70 5.98
N GLN A 36 22.29 1.85 7.09
CA GLN A 36 21.96 0.74 7.99
C GLN A 36 20.80 -0.13 7.47
N ASN A 37 19.75 0.49 6.93
CA ASN A 37 18.47 -0.20 6.63
C ASN A 37 18.18 -0.30 5.12
N GLY A 38 19.10 0.17 4.27
CA GLY A 38 18.93 0.24 2.81
C GLY A 38 18.11 1.45 2.35
N SER A 39 17.94 1.58 1.03
CA SER A 39 17.08 2.64 0.46
C SER A 39 15.64 2.43 0.92
N LYS A 40 14.91 3.52 1.24
CA LYS A 40 13.52 3.51 1.75
C LYS A 40 12.51 2.62 0.98
N LYS A 41 12.87 2.10 -0.19
CA LYS A 41 12.11 1.06 -0.90
C LYS A 41 12.05 -0.28 -0.15
N THR A 42 12.96 -0.54 0.81
CA THR A 42 12.94 -1.77 1.64
C THR A 42 11.96 -1.70 2.81
N VAL A 43 11.50 -0.50 3.20
CA VAL A 43 10.37 -0.38 4.11
C VAL A 43 9.13 -0.61 3.25
N GLY A 44 8.65 -1.86 3.24
CA GLY A 44 7.50 -2.28 2.42
C GLY A 44 6.32 -1.33 2.52
N ARG A 45 5.46 -1.33 1.49
CA ARG A 45 4.26 -0.50 1.45
C ARG A 45 3.51 -0.62 2.79
N PRO A 46 3.16 0.50 3.45
CA PRO A 46 2.48 0.44 4.74
C PRO A 46 1.20 -0.40 4.60
N ALA A 47 0.92 -1.21 5.61
CA ALA A 47 -0.27 -2.05 5.64
C ALA A 47 -1.52 -1.20 5.35
N ALA A 48 -2.45 -1.78 4.60
CA ALA A 48 -3.70 -1.09 4.27
C ALA A 48 -4.44 -0.70 5.56
N SER A 49 -5.03 0.50 5.58
CA SER A 49 -5.80 0.94 6.75
C SER A 49 -7.02 0.05 6.98
N LYS A 50 -7.47 -0.06 8.24
CA LYS A 50 -8.67 -0.85 8.60
C LYS A 50 -9.90 -0.47 7.74
N LYS A 51 -10.08 0.82 7.44
CA LYS A 51 -11.16 1.33 6.57
C LYS A 51 -11.03 0.86 5.12
N LYS A 52 -9.80 0.72 4.61
CA LYS A 52 -9.56 0.18 3.26
C LYS A 52 -9.88 -1.32 3.22
N VAL A 53 -9.35 -2.09 4.17
CA VAL A 53 -9.63 -3.53 4.28
C VAL A 53 -11.14 -3.80 4.36
N ARG A 54 -11.89 -3.03 5.17
CA ARG A 54 -13.36 -3.17 5.27
C ARG A 54 -14.11 -2.84 3.97
N ARG A 55 -13.62 -1.91 3.16
CA ARG A 55 -14.24 -1.58 1.87
C ARG A 55 -13.94 -2.66 0.83
N ASP A 56 -12.69 -3.12 0.79
CA ASP A 56 -12.24 -4.11 -0.18
C ASP A 56 -12.92 -5.47 0.10
N THR A 57 -13.05 -5.87 1.37
CA THR A 57 -13.81 -7.07 1.77
C THR A 57 -15.30 -6.98 1.41
N LYS A 58 -15.97 -5.86 1.67
CA LYS A 58 -17.37 -5.66 1.23
C LYS A 58 -17.55 -5.70 -0.28
N ARG A 59 -16.56 -5.21 -1.03
CA ARG A 59 -16.57 -5.29 -2.49
C ARG A 59 -16.35 -6.73 -2.96
N ALA A 60 -15.42 -7.45 -2.34
CA ALA A 60 -15.16 -8.85 -2.61
C ALA A 60 -16.38 -9.73 -2.31
N GLN A 61 -17.10 -9.48 -1.23
CA GLN A 61 -18.34 -10.20 -0.87
C GLN A 61 -19.42 -10.20 -1.96
N LYS A 62 -19.42 -9.21 -2.85
CA LYS A 62 -20.38 -9.14 -3.97
C LYS A 62 -19.87 -9.84 -5.24
N ASN A 63 -18.70 -10.46 -5.18
CA ASN A 63 -18.08 -11.15 -6.30
C ASN A 63 -18.35 -12.65 -6.18
N ALA A 64 -18.85 -13.26 -7.25
CA ALA A 64 -19.11 -14.71 -7.31
C ALA A 64 -17.87 -15.54 -6.94
N LYS A 65 -16.66 -15.07 -7.29
CA LYS A 65 -15.42 -15.75 -6.92
C LYS A 65 -15.20 -15.82 -5.41
N TYR A 66 -15.64 -14.80 -4.66
CA TYR A 66 -15.54 -14.80 -3.21
C TYR A 66 -16.52 -15.78 -2.57
N GLU A 67 -17.71 -15.95 -3.14
CA GLU A 67 -18.66 -16.95 -2.68
C GLU A 67 -18.15 -18.37 -2.93
N GLN A 68 -17.58 -18.63 -4.11
CA GLN A 68 -16.91 -19.90 -4.43
C GLN A 68 -15.76 -20.22 -3.46
N GLU A 69 -14.89 -19.24 -3.20
CA GLU A 69 -13.79 -19.38 -2.22
C GLU A 69 -14.30 -19.70 -0.81
N GLN A 70 -15.43 -19.11 -0.40
CA GLN A 70 -16.02 -19.38 0.90
C GLN A 70 -16.66 -20.76 1.00
N LEU A 71 -17.27 -21.25 -0.09
CA LEU A 71 -17.82 -22.60 -0.18
C LEU A 71 -16.71 -23.65 -0.10
N LEU A 72 -15.62 -23.46 -0.84
CA LEU A 72 -14.40 -24.28 -0.73
C LEU A 72 -13.85 -24.28 0.71
N LYS A 73 -13.73 -23.09 1.32
CA LYS A 73 -13.21 -22.94 2.68
C LYS A 73 -14.10 -23.60 3.73
N SER A 74 -15.41 -23.62 3.50
CA SER A 74 -16.38 -24.31 4.37
C SER A 74 -16.38 -25.83 4.17
N GLY A 75 -15.66 -26.35 3.17
CA GLY A 75 -15.62 -27.78 2.84
C GLY A 75 -16.91 -28.30 2.21
N LEU A 76 -17.82 -27.41 1.80
CA LEU A 76 -19.10 -27.76 1.20
C LEU A 76 -18.95 -28.20 -0.27
N ILE A 77 -17.87 -27.76 -0.91
CA ILE A 77 -17.52 -28.04 -2.30
C ILE A 77 -16.03 -28.39 -2.35
N THR A 78 -15.64 -29.33 -3.21
CA THR A 78 -14.22 -29.65 -3.47
C THR A 78 -13.71 -28.92 -4.71
N GLN A 79 -12.39 -28.81 -4.86
CA GLN A 79 -11.81 -28.21 -6.08
C GLN A 79 -12.23 -28.98 -7.34
N GLU A 80 -12.39 -30.30 -7.24
CA GLU A 80 -12.84 -31.16 -8.33
C GLU A 80 -14.26 -30.84 -8.81
N ASP A 81 -15.15 -30.43 -7.90
CA ASP A 81 -16.53 -30.07 -8.23
C ASP A 81 -16.60 -28.73 -8.98
N ILE A 82 -15.72 -27.78 -8.64
CA ILE A 82 -15.60 -26.51 -9.37
C ILE A 82 -15.09 -26.75 -10.78
N ASP A 83 -14.10 -27.63 -10.93
CA ASP A 83 -13.51 -27.92 -12.23
C ASP A 83 -14.53 -28.65 -13.14
N LYS A 84 -15.36 -29.54 -12.59
CA LYS A 84 -16.49 -30.17 -13.31
C LYS A 84 -17.53 -29.14 -13.76
N LEU A 85 -17.95 -28.24 -12.86
CA LEU A 85 -18.90 -27.18 -13.20
C LEU A 85 -18.36 -26.21 -14.25
N ALA A 86 -17.05 -25.93 -14.22
CA ALA A 86 -16.40 -25.10 -15.24
C ALA A 86 -16.32 -25.79 -16.60
N GLN A 87 -16.11 -27.12 -16.63
CA GLN A 87 -16.17 -27.91 -17.85
C GLN A 87 -17.59 -27.96 -18.42
N GLU A 88 -18.59 -28.23 -17.58
CA GLU A 88 -20.00 -28.25 -17.99
C GLU A 88 -20.50 -26.90 -18.53
N GLN A 89 -20.02 -25.77 -17.99
CA GLN A 89 -20.35 -24.44 -18.53
C GLN A 89 -19.71 -24.19 -19.91
N ASN A 90 -18.45 -24.60 -20.12
CA ASN A 90 -17.79 -24.43 -21.42
C ASN A 90 -18.41 -25.34 -22.48
N ASP A 91 -18.76 -26.59 -22.14
CA ASP A 91 -19.41 -27.52 -23.06
C ASP A 91 -20.81 -27.04 -23.46
N MET A 92 -21.50 -26.28 -22.60
CA MET A 92 -22.82 -25.73 -22.87
C MET A 92 -22.76 -24.43 -23.71
N GLU A 93 -21.72 -23.62 -23.57
CA GLU A 93 -21.47 -22.45 -24.43
C GLU A 93 -21.00 -22.89 -25.84
N ASP A 94 -20.11 -23.87 -25.96
CA ASP A 94 -19.67 -24.42 -27.27
C ASP A 94 -20.81 -25.12 -28.02
N ALA A 95 -21.76 -25.74 -27.32
CA ALA A 95 -22.95 -26.33 -27.93
C ALA A 95 -23.99 -25.27 -28.40
N ALA A 96 -24.00 -24.09 -27.79
CA ALA A 96 -24.91 -23.00 -28.17
C ALA A 96 -24.39 -22.19 -29.37
N ASP A 97 -23.07 -22.08 -29.54
CA ASP A 97 -22.42 -21.40 -30.68
C ASP A 97 -22.42 -22.25 -31.97
N ALA A 98 -22.72 -23.55 -31.89
CA ALA A 98 -22.79 -24.46 -33.04
C ALA A 98 -24.19 -24.57 -33.69
N GLU A 99 -25.21 -23.95 -33.07
CA GLU A 99 -26.61 -23.96 -33.53
C GLU A 99 -27.07 -22.59 -34.11
N GLU A 100 -26.14 -21.63 -34.30
CA GLU A 100 -26.36 -20.34 -35.02
C GLU A 100 -25.73 -20.37 -36.43
#